data_AF-A0A949AER5-F1
#
_entry.id   AF-A0A949AER5-F1
#
_cell.length_a   1.000
_cell.length_b   1.000
_cell.length_c   1.000
_cell.angle_alpha   90.00
_cell.angle_beta   90.00
_cell.angle_gamma   90.00
#
_symmetry.space_group_name_H-M   'P 1'
#
loop_
_entity.id
_entity.type
_entity.pdbx_description
1 polymer ?
#
loop_
_entity_poly.entity_id
_entity_poly.type
_entity_poly.pdbx_seq_one_letter_code
_entity_poly.pdbx_strand_id
1 'polypeptide(L)'
;MRKFVLTVLLLLLLYPESYSNAESYQFPLNQRIKIIFGKEKVYRDSLVNTNNIFFKSATLTILEAKTYSEYLSLANRFILWRPTDTDDPDYYGSGIAVLTFDTPEGHFKIHYTEDETNGDAVDGSDGDPSIIPQFIIDAGVAFENSYSHVLSLGYPTLPNDEGKGGDDRLDVYILNIPGSFGYTSYDNNPEDVYIVMDNDFATVPNNLDPDGKQKGAIKVTAAHELFHAFHFQYSTDITNNGWWMEATSVWMEDEVYPEVKDYLNYIGLRYDDANDNGKWDIGETYYNIDGSIAGAIGRSKKWFDKPEIPLDTYNGSYEYGSVIWAKYLSETHGKVIIKAIWSKIGDGATALEAISDELESLGITLDSTYNSFQLANYKRDYPDGSYYPIIKHEDSFTFYPQSTSGLIKHLSSNYYAFKADSTTSNFALTFNEMDSGNLAIKLVLIKVGGGYDEQDVILDSPSVTSQITNFGTSATYSKVVVIIMNTSSSQNGEIFSIDTSKEVLSSPSNGGGDGCFIATAAYGSPMEPHVKVLRDFRDRFLLTNSVGKALVGLYHTYSPSVADFIARHDTVCLLVRWSFLPLVGMSWMALHLGPWFTLALMGLLICLMGTAAVFTIRRIMLRHHA
;
A
#
# COMPACT_ATOMS: atom_id res chain seq x y z
N MET A 1 29.50 -14.84 24.11
CA MET A 1 30.14 -13.74 23.35
C MET A 1 29.68 -13.65 21.89
N ARG A 2 29.94 -14.62 21.00
CA ARG A 2 29.50 -14.58 19.58
C ARG A 2 28.02 -14.22 19.37
N LYS A 3 27.09 -14.89 20.07
CA LYS A 3 25.65 -14.59 19.98
C LYS A 3 25.27 -13.21 20.52
N PHE A 4 25.94 -12.75 21.58
CA PHE A 4 25.66 -11.44 22.20
C PHE A 4 26.17 -10.28 21.32
N VAL A 5 27.34 -10.45 20.69
CA VAL A 5 27.87 -9.50 19.70
C VAL A 5 26.97 -9.45 18.46
N LEU A 6 26.48 -10.60 17.97
CA LEU A 6 25.56 -10.66 16.82
C LEU A 6 24.21 -9.97 17.12
N THR A 7 23.63 -10.18 18.30
CA THR A 7 22.35 -9.57 18.69
C THR A 7 22.48 -8.05 18.91
N VAL A 8 23.59 -7.60 19.49
CA VAL A 8 23.89 -6.15 19.62
C VAL A 8 24.16 -5.53 18.25
N LEU A 9 24.86 -6.23 17.33
CA LEU A 9 25.05 -5.77 15.95
C LEU A 9 23.72 -5.65 15.18
N LEU A 10 22.81 -6.62 15.33
CA LEU A 10 21.52 -6.59 14.66
C LEU A 10 20.66 -5.41 15.14
N LEU A 11 20.70 -5.12 16.45
CA LEU A 11 19.99 -3.99 17.05
C LEU A 11 20.58 -2.63 16.61
N LEU A 12 21.90 -2.54 16.40
CA LEU A 12 22.58 -1.33 15.94
C LEU A 12 22.37 -1.02 14.45
N LEU A 13 22.09 -2.04 13.64
CA LEU A 13 21.86 -1.91 12.19
C LEU A 13 20.40 -1.64 11.81
N LEU A 14 19.44 -2.04 12.65
CA LEU A 14 17.99 -1.93 12.37
C LEU A 14 17.33 -0.64 12.90
N TYR A 15 18.03 0.15 13.73
CA TYR A 15 17.47 1.35 14.37
C TYR A 15 18.45 2.54 14.30
N PRO A 16 18.44 3.34 13.23
CA PRO A 16 19.33 4.49 13.07
C PRO A 16 18.93 5.74 13.88
N GLU A 17 17.73 5.78 14.48
CA GLU A 17 17.11 7.03 14.98
C GLU A 17 17.68 7.61 16.31
N SER A 18 18.74 7.06 16.90
CA SER A 18 19.26 7.57 18.18
C SER A 18 20.78 7.67 18.24
N TYR A 19 21.38 8.56 17.45
CA TYR A 19 22.81 8.83 17.56
C TYR A 19 23.08 10.31 17.88
N SER A 20 23.58 10.56 19.10
CA SER A 20 23.94 11.89 19.61
C SER A 20 25.47 12.13 19.67
N ASN A 21 26.28 11.23 19.10
CA ASN A 21 27.75 11.38 19.04
C ASN A 21 28.40 10.71 17.82
N ALA A 22 29.46 11.32 17.28
CA ALA A 22 30.17 10.89 16.06
C ALA A 22 30.71 9.44 16.09
N GLU A 23 31.17 8.96 17.25
CA GLU A 23 31.69 7.58 17.39
C GLU A 23 30.61 6.51 17.23
N SER A 24 29.35 6.81 17.56
CA SER A 24 28.25 5.83 17.46
C SER A 24 27.71 5.65 16.05
N TYR A 25 27.87 6.65 15.18
CA TYR A 25 27.47 6.58 13.76
C TYR A 25 28.56 5.99 12.86
N GLN A 26 29.84 6.26 13.17
CA GLN A 26 30.98 5.76 12.41
C GLN A 26 31.02 4.22 12.33
N PHE A 27 30.76 3.53 13.45
CA PHE A 27 30.86 2.06 13.48
C PHE A 27 29.81 1.39 12.57
N PRO A 28 28.48 1.65 12.70
CA PRO A 28 27.46 1.04 11.84
C PRO A 28 27.68 1.28 10.34
N LEU A 29 28.02 2.50 9.93
CA LEU A 29 28.26 2.83 8.51
C LEU A 29 29.43 2.01 7.93
N ASN A 30 30.57 1.99 8.60
CA ASN A 30 31.73 1.23 8.14
C ASN A 30 31.49 -0.29 8.14
N GLN A 31 30.65 -0.79 9.04
CA GLN A 31 30.28 -2.20 9.08
C GLN A 31 29.42 -2.60 7.89
N ARG A 32 28.44 -1.77 7.49
CA ARG A 32 27.62 -2.04 6.29
C ARG A 32 28.48 -2.14 5.03
N ILE A 33 29.43 -1.21 4.85
CA ILE A 33 30.38 -1.26 3.71
C ILE A 33 31.20 -2.55 3.71
N LYS A 34 31.73 -2.97 4.87
CA LYS A 34 32.48 -4.24 4.96
C LYS A 34 31.65 -5.47 4.62
N ILE A 35 30.35 -5.45 4.95
CA ILE A 35 29.41 -6.52 4.61
C ILE A 35 29.18 -6.55 3.11
N ILE A 36 28.89 -5.39 2.49
CA ILE A 36 28.67 -5.25 1.04
C ILE A 36 29.85 -5.83 0.26
N PHE A 37 31.08 -5.44 0.58
CA PHE A 37 32.29 -5.87 -0.14
C PHE A 37 32.95 -7.14 0.42
N GLY A 38 32.33 -7.83 1.39
CA GLY A 38 32.91 -9.04 1.99
C GLY A 38 34.31 -8.88 2.61
N LYS A 39 34.73 -7.64 2.94
CA LYS A 39 36.08 -7.28 3.44
C LYS A 39 36.28 -7.70 4.90
N GLU A 40 36.34 -9.02 5.15
CA GLU A 40 36.92 -9.76 6.28
C GLU A 40 36.36 -11.20 6.29
N LYS A 41 37.19 -12.21 6.64
CA LYS A 41 36.79 -13.64 6.63
C LYS A 41 35.54 -13.93 7.47
N VAL A 42 35.36 -13.21 8.59
CA VAL A 42 34.20 -13.38 9.49
C VAL A 42 32.88 -13.04 8.80
N TYR A 43 32.84 -12.08 7.89
CA TYR A 43 31.60 -11.70 7.19
C TYR A 43 31.32 -12.65 6.03
N ARG A 44 32.37 -13.11 5.30
CA ARG A 44 32.24 -14.17 4.29
C ARG A 44 31.66 -15.45 4.90
N ASP A 45 32.18 -15.90 6.04
CA ASP A 45 31.66 -17.09 6.74
C ASP A 45 30.23 -16.88 7.30
N SER A 46 29.83 -15.63 7.56
CA SER A 46 28.52 -15.25 8.12
C SER A 46 27.43 -15.11 7.05
N LEU A 47 27.75 -14.58 5.88
CA LEU A 47 26.85 -14.51 4.72
C LEU A 47 26.46 -15.92 4.25
N VAL A 48 27.37 -16.89 4.41
CA VAL A 48 27.16 -18.30 4.02
C VAL A 48 26.40 -19.13 5.08
N ASN A 49 26.57 -18.86 6.39
CA ASN A 49 26.11 -19.77 7.46
C ASN A 49 25.07 -19.19 8.44
N THR A 50 24.71 -17.92 8.33
CA THR A 50 23.71 -17.28 9.20
C THR A 50 22.78 -16.46 8.32
N ASN A 51 21.49 -16.39 8.67
CA ASN A 51 20.49 -15.52 8.01
C ASN A 51 20.84 -14.02 8.19
N ASN A 52 22.04 -13.58 7.81
CA ASN A 52 22.66 -12.33 8.18
C ASN A 52 22.72 -11.36 6.98
N ILE A 53 22.16 -10.18 7.22
CA ILE A 53 22.46 -8.86 6.65
C ILE A 53 22.95 -8.92 5.19
N PHE A 54 22.00 -9.04 4.28
CA PHE A 54 22.17 -8.88 2.84
C PHE A 54 21.33 -7.68 2.40
N PHE A 55 21.88 -6.81 1.56
CA PHE A 55 21.22 -5.61 1.06
C PHE A 55 20.73 -5.88 -0.36
N LYS A 56 19.45 -5.66 -0.65
CA LYS A 56 18.97 -5.78 -2.04
C LYS A 56 19.71 -4.80 -2.93
N SER A 57 19.72 -3.51 -2.58
CA SER A 57 20.54 -2.48 -3.22
C SER A 57 21.47 -1.85 -2.19
N ALA A 58 22.74 -1.67 -2.57
CA ALA A 58 23.71 -0.95 -1.75
C ALA A 58 23.74 0.55 -2.04
N THR A 59 23.02 1.02 -3.07
CA THR A 59 22.95 2.42 -3.55
C THR A 59 22.87 3.41 -2.40
N LEU A 60 21.87 3.25 -1.53
CA LEU A 60 21.63 4.20 -0.46
C LEU A 60 22.72 4.18 0.62
N THR A 61 23.30 3.02 0.91
CA THR A 61 24.44 2.93 1.84
C THR A 61 25.68 3.61 1.25
N ILE A 62 25.92 3.48 -0.05
CA ILE A 62 27.05 4.14 -0.72
C ILE A 62 26.84 5.66 -0.78
N LEU A 63 25.63 6.15 -1.08
CA LEU A 63 25.34 7.58 -1.09
C LEU A 63 25.40 8.21 0.31
N GLU A 64 24.92 7.51 1.33
CA GLU A 64 25.10 7.89 2.74
C GLU A 64 26.60 7.96 3.07
N ALA A 65 27.38 6.96 2.67
CA ALA A 65 28.83 6.92 2.90
C ALA A 65 29.56 8.08 2.22
N LYS A 66 29.18 8.46 1.00
CA LYS A 66 29.72 9.63 0.29
C LYS A 66 29.35 10.94 0.99
N THR A 67 28.09 11.08 1.39
CA THR A 67 27.59 12.26 2.11
C THR A 67 28.32 12.48 3.43
N TYR A 68 28.62 11.39 4.14
CA TYR A 68 29.25 11.41 5.46
C TYR A 68 30.66 10.82 5.44
N SER A 69 31.42 11.16 4.41
CA SER A 69 32.76 10.61 4.13
C SER A 69 33.77 10.80 5.27
N GLU A 70 33.59 11.81 6.13
CA GLU A 70 34.42 12.07 7.29
C GLU A 70 34.37 10.96 8.34
N TYR A 71 33.28 10.18 8.38
CA TYR A 71 33.14 9.04 9.28
C TYR A 71 33.69 7.73 8.69
N LEU A 72 34.14 7.72 7.43
CA LEU A 72 34.73 6.53 6.83
C LEU A 72 36.13 6.26 7.39
N SER A 73 36.34 5.01 7.81
CA SER A 73 37.67 4.47 8.08
C SER A 73 38.51 4.48 6.80
N LEU A 74 39.84 4.57 6.94
CA LEU A 74 40.74 4.61 5.79
C LEU A 74 40.50 3.45 4.81
N ALA A 75 40.26 2.24 5.33
CA ALA A 75 40.01 1.05 4.52
C ALA A 75 38.67 1.05 3.76
N ASN A 76 37.75 1.98 4.08
CA ASN A 76 36.45 2.10 3.41
C ASN A 76 36.34 3.35 2.55
N ARG A 77 37.36 4.21 2.48
CA ARG A 77 37.32 5.44 1.68
C ARG A 77 37.31 5.17 0.18
N PHE A 78 37.75 3.98 -0.25
CA PHE A 78 37.76 3.59 -1.66
C PHE A 78 36.40 3.80 -2.35
N ILE A 79 35.29 3.64 -1.62
CA ILE A 79 33.92 3.84 -2.13
C ILE A 79 33.62 5.25 -2.64
N LEU A 80 34.48 6.23 -2.34
CA LEU A 80 34.32 7.61 -2.78
C LEU A 80 34.68 7.80 -4.26
N TRP A 81 35.35 6.83 -4.86
CA TRP A 81 35.83 6.87 -6.24
C TRP A 81 35.15 5.81 -7.09
N ARG A 82 35.25 5.99 -8.40
CA ARG A 82 34.83 4.98 -9.36
C ARG A 82 35.84 3.82 -9.35
N PRO A 83 35.44 2.56 -9.59
CA PRO A 83 36.36 1.40 -9.53
C PRO A 83 37.57 1.44 -10.47
N THR A 84 37.59 2.31 -11.48
CA THR A 84 38.71 2.49 -12.41
C THR A 84 39.50 3.79 -12.21
N ASP A 85 39.17 4.58 -11.19
CA ASP A 85 39.89 5.83 -10.91
C ASP A 85 41.30 5.52 -10.34
N THR A 86 42.33 5.56 -11.21
CA THR A 86 43.79 5.42 -10.93
C THR A 86 44.25 4.19 -10.12
N ASP A 87 45.04 3.28 -10.72
CA ASP A 87 45.71 2.10 -10.10
C ASP A 87 45.06 1.62 -8.79
N ASP A 88 43.80 1.22 -8.87
CA ASP A 88 42.92 1.04 -7.72
C ASP A 88 43.35 -0.15 -6.86
N PRO A 89 43.99 0.08 -5.69
CA PRO A 89 44.42 -1.03 -4.85
C PRO A 89 43.25 -1.64 -4.05
N ASP A 90 42.08 -1.00 -4.04
CA ASP A 90 41.01 -1.26 -3.07
C ASP A 90 39.73 -1.85 -3.70
N TYR A 91 39.45 -1.63 -4.99
CA TYR A 91 38.44 -2.37 -5.75
C TYR A 91 39.07 -3.62 -6.39
N TYR A 92 39.47 -3.56 -7.66
CA TYR A 92 40.06 -4.71 -8.37
C TYR A 92 41.44 -5.10 -7.82
N GLY A 93 42.19 -4.14 -7.29
CA GLY A 93 43.54 -4.34 -6.77
C GLY A 93 44.64 -3.90 -7.74
N SER A 94 45.78 -3.54 -7.15
CA SER A 94 46.91 -2.99 -7.91
C SER A 94 47.50 -4.03 -8.88
N GLY A 95 47.61 -3.64 -10.15
CA GLY A 95 48.17 -4.48 -11.22
C GLY A 95 47.19 -5.49 -11.82
N ILE A 96 45.92 -5.47 -11.42
CA ILE A 96 44.87 -6.29 -12.03
C ILE A 96 44.41 -5.64 -13.34
N ALA A 97 44.31 -6.44 -14.40
CA ALA A 97 43.84 -5.97 -15.70
C ALA A 97 42.32 -5.87 -15.71
N VAL A 98 41.80 -4.66 -15.97
CA VAL A 98 40.37 -4.42 -16.18
C VAL A 98 40.08 -4.43 -17.68
N LEU A 99 39.26 -5.38 -18.10
CA LEU A 99 38.76 -5.54 -19.47
C LEU A 99 37.47 -4.73 -19.65
N THR A 100 37.12 -4.45 -20.90
CA THR A 100 35.89 -3.73 -21.24
C THR A 100 35.08 -4.46 -22.31
N PHE A 101 33.76 -4.38 -22.19
CA PHE A 101 32.80 -4.84 -23.19
C PHE A 101 31.83 -3.69 -23.50
N ASP A 102 31.81 -3.26 -24.75
CA ASP A 102 30.88 -2.26 -25.24
C ASP A 102 29.58 -2.96 -25.69
N THR A 103 28.42 -2.52 -25.19
CA THR A 103 27.15 -3.10 -25.61
C THR A 103 26.86 -2.82 -27.09
N PRO A 104 26.22 -3.75 -27.83
CA PRO A 104 25.96 -3.60 -29.26
C PRO A 104 25.12 -2.37 -29.62
N GLU A 105 24.19 -1.97 -28.75
CA GLU A 105 23.31 -0.82 -28.90
C GLU A 105 23.99 0.49 -28.48
N GLY A 106 25.15 0.40 -27.82
CA GLY A 106 26.07 1.51 -27.61
C GLY A 106 25.76 2.41 -26.41
N HIS A 107 24.88 2.01 -25.49
CA HIS A 107 24.56 2.82 -24.31
C HIS A 107 25.45 2.54 -23.10
N PHE A 108 26.07 1.35 -23.02
CA PHE A 108 26.82 0.92 -21.85
C PHE A 108 28.24 0.45 -22.17
N LYS A 109 29.14 0.67 -21.22
CA LYS A 109 30.47 0.07 -21.16
C LYS A 109 30.57 -0.77 -19.90
N ILE A 110 30.79 -2.07 -20.06
CA ILE A 110 30.93 -3.00 -18.94
C ILE A 110 32.42 -3.22 -18.65
N HIS A 111 32.83 -2.91 -17.43
CA HIS A 111 34.17 -3.13 -16.89
C HIS A 111 34.19 -4.39 -16.04
N TYR A 112 35.16 -5.25 -16.27
CA TYR A 112 35.28 -6.51 -15.52
C TYR A 112 36.73 -6.99 -15.48
N THR A 113 37.02 -7.93 -14.58
CA THR A 113 38.29 -8.66 -14.57
C THR A 113 38.04 -10.14 -14.74
N GLU A 114 39.04 -10.84 -15.26
CA GLU A 114 39.12 -12.30 -15.29
C GLU A 114 40.16 -12.83 -14.29
N ASP A 115 40.85 -11.93 -13.59
CA ASP A 115 41.85 -12.27 -12.58
C ASP A 115 41.20 -12.54 -11.23
N GLU A 116 41.33 -13.78 -10.77
CA GLU A 116 40.73 -14.27 -9.53
C GLU A 116 41.59 -14.00 -8.28
N THR A 117 42.70 -13.29 -8.40
CA THR A 117 43.63 -13.01 -7.28
C THR A 117 42.93 -12.39 -6.07
N ASN A 118 41.98 -11.50 -6.31
CA ASN A 118 41.19 -10.83 -5.28
C ASN A 118 39.74 -11.34 -5.16
N GLY A 119 39.36 -12.32 -5.99
CA GLY A 119 38.02 -12.89 -6.05
C GLY A 119 37.03 -12.08 -6.89
N ASP A 120 37.51 -11.12 -7.69
CA ASP A 120 36.70 -10.24 -8.54
C ASP A 120 36.51 -10.80 -9.96
N ALA A 121 37.06 -11.97 -10.29
CA ALA A 121 36.88 -12.53 -11.62
C ALA A 121 35.39 -12.75 -11.87
N VAL A 122 34.91 -12.32 -13.04
CA VAL A 122 33.53 -12.57 -13.43
C VAL A 122 33.28 -14.07 -13.56
N ASP A 123 32.10 -14.53 -13.13
CA ASP A 123 31.72 -15.92 -13.26
C ASP A 123 31.73 -16.37 -14.74
N GLY A 124 32.19 -17.61 -14.96
CA GLY A 124 32.37 -18.16 -16.30
C GLY A 124 33.60 -17.66 -17.07
N SER A 125 34.48 -16.89 -16.45
CA SER A 125 35.82 -16.56 -16.97
C SER A 125 36.66 -17.82 -17.25
N ASP A 126 37.36 -17.84 -18.39
CA ASP A 126 38.38 -18.85 -18.72
C ASP A 126 39.82 -18.31 -18.69
N GLY A 127 39.99 -17.01 -18.40
CA GLY A 127 41.26 -16.31 -18.33
C GLY A 127 41.83 -15.90 -19.69
N ASP A 128 41.11 -16.13 -20.80
CA ASP A 128 41.48 -15.65 -22.13
C ASP A 128 40.76 -14.33 -22.44
N PRO A 129 41.45 -13.17 -22.38
CA PRO A 129 40.84 -11.86 -22.59
C PRO A 129 40.31 -11.63 -24.02
N SER A 130 40.50 -12.59 -24.94
CA SER A 130 39.90 -12.56 -26.28
C SER A 130 38.50 -13.19 -26.34
N ILE A 131 38.05 -13.85 -25.28
CA ILE A 131 36.76 -14.51 -25.18
C ILE A 131 35.93 -13.78 -24.12
N ILE A 132 34.82 -13.16 -24.52
CA ILE A 132 33.95 -12.45 -23.58
C ILE A 132 33.12 -13.48 -22.79
N PRO A 133 33.18 -13.50 -21.44
CA PRO A 133 32.37 -14.40 -20.62
C PRO A 133 30.88 -14.21 -20.84
N GLN A 134 30.10 -15.29 -20.80
CA GLN A 134 28.66 -15.24 -21.04
C GLN A 134 27.93 -14.33 -20.03
N PHE A 135 28.40 -14.26 -18.79
CA PHE A 135 27.89 -13.34 -17.78
C PHE A 135 27.93 -11.88 -18.26
N ILE A 136 29.02 -11.45 -18.88
CA ILE A 136 29.21 -10.07 -19.36
C ILE A 136 28.24 -9.77 -20.51
N ILE A 137 28.07 -10.73 -21.43
CA ILE A 137 27.09 -10.62 -22.51
C ILE A 137 25.67 -10.50 -21.94
N ASP A 138 25.36 -11.33 -20.94
CA ASP A 138 24.05 -11.37 -20.31
C ASP A 138 23.73 -10.08 -19.54
N ALA A 139 24.72 -9.51 -18.85
CA ALA A 139 24.61 -8.21 -18.21
C ALA A 139 24.37 -7.10 -19.23
N GLY A 140 25.13 -7.08 -20.33
CA GLY A 140 24.96 -6.11 -21.41
C GLY A 140 23.55 -6.14 -22.01
N VAL A 141 23.06 -7.33 -22.35
CA VAL A 141 21.69 -7.52 -22.85
C VAL A 141 20.67 -7.05 -21.82
N ALA A 142 20.88 -7.35 -20.53
CA ALA A 142 19.95 -6.96 -19.48
C ALA A 142 19.87 -5.43 -19.31
N PHE A 143 21.00 -4.73 -19.33
CA PHE A 143 21.01 -3.26 -19.25
C PHE A 143 20.34 -2.61 -20.46
N GLU A 144 20.60 -3.10 -21.67
CA GLU A 144 20.01 -2.55 -22.90
C GLU A 144 18.50 -2.74 -22.97
N ASN A 145 18.01 -3.91 -22.55
CA ASN A 145 16.58 -4.18 -22.43
C ASN A 145 15.92 -3.27 -21.38
N SER A 146 16.55 -3.13 -20.20
CA SER A 146 16.05 -2.24 -19.14
C SER A 146 16.01 -0.79 -19.59
N TYR A 147 17.07 -0.29 -20.24
CA TYR A 147 17.14 1.07 -20.77
C TYR A 147 16.05 1.33 -21.80
N SER A 148 15.91 0.43 -22.78
CA SER A 148 14.87 0.49 -23.80
C SER A 148 13.48 0.52 -23.19
N HIS A 149 13.23 -0.26 -22.13
CA HIS A 149 11.95 -0.28 -21.44
C HIS A 149 11.67 1.03 -20.70
N VAL A 150 12.65 1.56 -19.94
CA VAL A 150 12.51 2.84 -19.23
C VAL A 150 12.19 3.98 -20.20
N LEU A 151 12.85 4.02 -21.36
CA LEU A 151 12.53 4.99 -22.42
C LEU A 151 11.13 4.79 -23.01
N SER A 152 10.65 3.55 -23.12
CA SER A 152 9.29 3.26 -23.60
C SER A 152 8.20 3.79 -22.66
N LEU A 153 8.50 3.93 -21.36
CA LEU A 153 7.64 4.59 -20.36
C LEU A 153 7.74 6.12 -20.42
N GLY A 154 8.60 6.65 -21.30
CA GLY A 154 8.75 8.07 -21.61
C GLY A 154 9.73 8.82 -20.72
N TYR A 155 10.56 8.14 -19.92
CA TYR A 155 11.61 8.81 -19.14
C TYR A 155 12.64 9.49 -20.06
N PRO A 156 13.26 10.61 -19.62
CA PRO A 156 14.32 11.25 -20.39
C PRO A 156 15.56 10.36 -20.45
N THR A 157 16.34 10.47 -21.53
CA THR A 157 17.63 9.78 -21.65
C THR A 157 18.57 10.20 -20.52
N LEU A 158 19.43 9.28 -20.09
CA LEU A 158 20.44 9.59 -19.07
C LEU A 158 21.47 10.61 -19.62
N PRO A 159 21.96 11.53 -18.78
CA PRO A 159 23.10 12.36 -19.14
C PRO A 159 24.35 11.51 -19.41
N ASN A 160 25.24 12.08 -20.23
CA ASN A 160 26.56 11.53 -20.47
C ASN A 160 27.51 11.94 -19.33
N ASP A 161 28.45 11.07 -18.97
CA ASP A 161 29.39 11.26 -17.86
C ASP A 161 30.72 11.95 -18.27
N GLU A 162 30.74 12.59 -19.45
CA GLU A 162 31.86 13.34 -20.03
C GLU A 162 33.16 12.55 -20.23
N GLY A 163 33.05 11.28 -20.62
CA GLY A 163 34.19 10.45 -21.02
C GLY A 163 34.86 9.70 -19.86
N LYS A 164 34.23 9.71 -18.68
CA LYS A 164 34.72 8.98 -17.51
C LYS A 164 34.51 7.48 -17.70
N GLY A 165 35.32 6.67 -17.02
CA GLY A 165 35.44 5.23 -17.34
C GLY A 165 35.92 4.92 -18.76
N GLY A 166 36.31 5.93 -19.55
CA GLY A 166 37.03 5.77 -20.80
C GLY A 166 36.30 6.25 -22.05
N ASP A 167 34.96 6.38 -22.04
CA ASP A 167 34.20 7.05 -23.08
C ASP A 167 32.82 7.53 -22.60
N ASP A 168 31.95 7.89 -23.53
CA ASP A 168 30.69 8.57 -23.28
C ASP A 168 29.51 7.66 -22.85
N ARG A 169 29.74 6.36 -22.76
CA ARG A 169 28.72 5.38 -22.39
C ARG A 169 28.60 5.25 -20.88
N LEU A 170 27.42 4.85 -20.40
CA LEU A 170 27.23 4.60 -18.98
C LEU A 170 28.06 3.38 -18.53
N ASP A 171 28.91 3.60 -17.55
CA ASP A 171 29.74 2.53 -16.98
C ASP A 171 28.96 1.60 -16.06
N VAL A 172 29.24 0.31 -16.24
CA VAL A 172 28.84 -0.77 -15.34
C VAL A 172 30.09 -1.54 -14.91
N TYR A 173 30.37 -1.61 -13.62
CA TYR A 173 31.50 -2.35 -13.07
C TYR A 173 31.04 -3.69 -12.48
N ILE A 174 31.67 -4.77 -12.90
CA ILE A 174 31.45 -6.10 -12.32
C ILE A 174 32.51 -6.35 -11.26
N LEU A 175 32.07 -6.55 -10.01
CA LEU A 175 32.92 -6.62 -8.81
C LEU A 175 32.38 -7.62 -7.81
N ASN A 176 33.23 -8.18 -6.95
CA ASN A 176 32.77 -9.06 -5.87
C ASN A 176 32.19 -8.24 -4.71
N ILE A 177 30.85 -8.20 -4.64
CA ILE A 177 30.09 -7.48 -3.62
C ILE A 177 29.04 -8.41 -2.99
N PRO A 178 29.48 -9.48 -2.30
CA PRO A 178 28.63 -10.61 -1.92
C PRO A 178 27.60 -10.25 -0.83
N GLY A 179 27.62 -9.03 -0.31
CA GLY A 179 26.59 -8.50 0.58
C GLY A 179 25.43 -7.81 -0.13
N SER A 180 25.45 -7.67 -1.46
CA SER A 180 24.38 -7.03 -2.23
C SER A 180 24.24 -7.57 -3.66
N PHE A 181 23.17 -7.18 -4.36
CA PHE A 181 23.05 -7.41 -5.80
C PHE A 181 23.89 -6.41 -6.62
N GLY A 182 23.95 -5.16 -6.15
CA GLY A 182 24.48 -4.04 -6.91
C GLY A 182 24.37 -2.72 -6.17
N TYR A 183 24.91 -1.68 -6.78
CA TYR A 183 24.62 -0.31 -6.40
C TYR A 183 24.83 0.65 -7.56
N THR A 184 24.11 1.76 -7.51
CA THR A 184 24.29 2.92 -8.37
C THR A 184 24.92 4.03 -7.56
N SER A 185 25.88 4.73 -8.14
CA SER A 185 26.49 5.88 -7.52
C SER A 185 26.80 6.93 -8.56
N TYR A 186 27.33 8.06 -8.10
CA TYR A 186 27.81 9.12 -8.96
C TYR A 186 29.05 9.78 -8.35
N ASP A 187 29.89 10.41 -9.17
CA ASP A 187 31.11 11.05 -8.66
C ASP A 187 30.78 12.40 -8.01
N ASN A 188 30.71 13.45 -8.83
CA ASN A 188 30.52 14.81 -8.34
C ASN A 188 29.07 15.29 -8.47
N ASN A 189 28.38 14.84 -9.51
CA ASN A 189 27.02 15.28 -9.84
C ASN A 189 26.11 14.08 -10.12
N PRO A 190 24.80 14.18 -9.84
CA PRO A 190 23.84 13.12 -10.15
C PRO A 190 23.65 12.82 -11.65
N GLU A 191 24.28 13.62 -12.52
CA GLU A 191 24.35 13.41 -13.97
C GLU A 191 25.51 12.47 -14.37
N ASP A 192 26.43 12.21 -13.45
CA ASP A 192 27.69 11.50 -13.65
C ASP A 192 27.65 10.18 -12.89
N VAL A 193 26.71 9.34 -13.32
CA VAL A 193 26.32 8.09 -12.69
C VAL A 193 27.15 6.92 -13.20
N TYR A 194 27.37 5.93 -12.34
CA TYR A 194 27.90 4.62 -12.69
C TYR A 194 27.21 3.54 -11.86
N ILE A 195 27.24 2.32 -12.37
CA ILE A 195 26.59 1.17 -11.74
C ILE A 195 27.66 0.14 -11.38
N VAL A 196 27.47 -0.55 -10.27
CA VAL A 196 28.24 -1.73 -9.88
C VAL A 196 27.30 -2.91 -9.69
N MET A 197 27.71 -4.07 -10.19
CA MET A 197 26.98 -5.33 -10.14
C MET A 197 27.87 -6.42 -9.55
N ASP A 198 27.28 -7.30 -8.74
CA ASP A 198 27.98 -8.46 -8.19
C ASP A 198 28.48 -9.40 -9.29
N ASN A 199 29.67 -9.99 -9.11
CA ASN A 199 30.34 -10.75 -10.17
C ASN A 199 29.85 -12.19 -10.34
N ASP A 200 29.16 -12.76 -9.36
CA ASP A 200 28.73 -14.16 -9.39
C ASP A 200 27.30 -14.42 -8.88
N PHE A 201 26.73 -13.52 -8.06
CA PHE A 201 25.44 -13.67 -7.38
C PHE A 201 25.36 -14.95 -6.52
N ALA A 202 26.47 -15.37 -5.92
CA ALA A 202 26.55 -16.59 -5.13
C ALA A 202 25.66 -16.52 -3.88
N THR A 203 25.58 -15.36 -3.24
CA THR A 203 24.89 -15.13 -1.95
C THR A 203 23.44 -14.66 -2.08
N VAL A 204 22.99 -14.32 -3.28
CA VAL A 204 21.63 -13.77 -3.48
C VAL A 204 20.55 -14.84 -3.29
N PRO A 205 19.34 -14.45 -2.83
CA PRO A 205 18.22 -15.37 -2.69
C PRO A 205 17.79 -15.98 -4.04
N ASN A 206 17.06 -17.09 -3.98
CA ASN A 206 16.47 -17.69 -5.19
C ASN A 206 15.39 -16.79 -5.78
N ASN A 207 15.31 -16.78 -7.11
CA ASN A 207 14.24 -16.16 -7.91
C ASN A 207 13.61 -17.23 -8.83
N LEU A 208 12.63 -16.83 -9.64
CA LEU A 208 11.84 -17.74 -10.50
C LEU A 208 12.27 -17.75 -11.97
N ASP A 209 13.40 -17.15 -12.31
CA ASP A 209 13.85 -17.09 -13.71
C ASP A 209 14.04 -18.52 -14.29
N PRO A 210 13.43 -18.83 -15.45
CA PRO A 210 13.52 -20.16 -16.06
C PRO A 210 14.93 -20.52 -16.54
N ASP A 211 15.77 -19.54 -16.82
CA ASP A 211 17.18 -19.71 -17.22
C ASP A 211 18.11 -19.82 -16.00
N GLY A 212 17.56 -19.70 -14.79
CA GLY A 212 18.24 -19.98 -13.53
C GLY A 212 18.54 -18.74 -12.68
N LYS A 213 18.86 -19.00 -11.41
CA LYS A 213 19.03 -17.98 -10.35
C LYS A 213 19.93 -16.82 -10.78
N GLN A 214 21.11 -17.12 -11.34
CA GLN A 214 22.09 -16.10 -11.72
C GLN A 214 21.58 -15.21 -12.86
N LYS A 215 20.93 -15.80 -13.87
CA LYS A 215 20.33 -15.05 -14.98
C LYS A 215 19.24 -14.11 -14.48
N GLY A 216 18.38 -14.60 -13.60
CA GLY A 216 17.37 -13.76 -12.94
C GLY A 216 17.99 -12.63 -12.13
N ALA A 217 19.08 -12.90 -11.40
CA ALA A 217 19.79 -11.89 -10.61
C ALA A 217 20.40 -10.78 -11.48
N ILE A 218 21.08 -11.13 -12.59
CA ILE A 218 21.61 -10.18 -13.58
C ILE A 218 20.50 -9.24 -14.08
N LYS A 219 19.37 -9.83 -14.51
CA LYS A 219 18.22 -9.09 -15.05
C LYS A 219 17.67 -8.07 -14.05
N VAL A 220 17.36 -8.52 -12.83
CA VAL A 220 16.77 -7.63 -11.83
C VAL A 220 17.74 -6.58 -11.33
N THR A 221 19.03 -6.90 -11.17
CA THR A 221 20.04 -5.89 -10.81
C THR A 221 20.16 -4.84 -11.89
N ALA A 222 20.20 -5.25 -13.18
CA ALA A 222 20.29 -4.31 -14.28
C ALA A 222 19.09 -3.37 -14.33
N ALA A 223 17.86 -3.87 -14.14
CA ALA A 223 16.66 -3.04 -14.08
C ALA A 223 16.63 -2.11 -12.85
N HIS A 224 16.95 -2.65 -11.67
CA HIS A 224 16.88 -1.95 -10.39
C HIS A 224 17.89 -0.79 -10.31
N GLU A 225 19.16 -1.09 -10.56
CA GLU A 225 20.25 -0.12 -10.44
C GLU A 225 20.17 0.93 -11.56
N LEU A 226 19.86 0.50 -12.78
CA LEU A 226 19.64 1.46 -13.85
C LEU A 226 18.53 2.45 -13.51
N PHE A 227 17.44 2.01 -12.86
CA PHE A 227 16.35 2.91 -12.52
C PHE A 227 16.73 3.96 -11.46
N HIS A 228 17.65 3.65 -10.54
CA HIS A 228 18.25 4.67 -9.65
C HIS A 228 18.96 5.77 -10.42
N ALA A 229 19.64 5.45 -11.52
CA ALA A 229 20.27 6.47 -12.38
C ALA A 229 19.22 7.46 -12.94
N PHE A 230 18.00 6.99 -13.26
CA PHE A 230 16.90 7.86 -13.65
C PHE A 230 16.30 8.64 -12.47
N HIS A 231 16.18 8.03 -11.29
CA HIS A 231 15.71 8.71 -10.08
C HIS A 231 16.56 9.93 -9.74
N PHE A 232 17.88 9.82 -9.88
CA PHE A 232 18.84 10.90 -9.60
C PHE A 232 18.68 12.13 -10.51
N GLN A 233 18.05 11.98 -11.68
CA GLN A 233 17.66 13.13 -12.51
C GLN A 233 16.51 13.95 -11.91
N TYR A 234 15.70 13.34 -11.03
CA TYR A 234 14.58 14.02 -10.36
C TYR A 234 14.96 14.46 -8.95
N SER A 235 15.58 13.59 -8.15
CA SER A 235 15.90 13.92 -6.76
C SER A 235 17.02 13.06 -6.19
N THR A 236 17.85 13.67 -5.34
CA THR A 236 18.82 12.99 -4.47
C THR A 236 18.38 13.02 -3.01
N ASP A 237 17.16 13.49 -2.70
CA ASP A 237 16.63 13.50 -1.34
C ASP A 237 16.15 12.09 -0.94
N ILE A 238 17.10 11.30 -0.48
CA ILE A 238 16.90 9.93 -0.02
C ILE A 238 16.08 9.89 1.27
N THR A 239 16.19 10.91 2.13
CA THR A 239 15.51 10.93 3.42
C THR A 239 13.99 10.88 3.23
N ASN A 240 13.47 11.66 2.30
CA ASN A 240 12.03 11.74 2.06
C ASN A 240 11.54 10.81 0.92
N ASN A 241 12.42 10.43 -0.02
CA ASN A 241 12.02 9.67 -1.20
C ASN A 241 12.60 8.24 -1.27
N GLY A 242 13.49 7.86 -0.35
CA GLY A 242 14.22 6.59 -0.39
C GLY A 242 13.32 5.35 -0.43
N TRP A 243 12.25 5.33 0.37
CA TRP A 243 11.30 4.20 0.35
C TRP A 243 10.64 4.02 -1.02
N TRP A 244 10.27 5.13 -1.67
CA TRP A 244 9.62 5.13 -2.97
C TRP A 244 10.60 4.80 -4.09
N MET A 245 11.85 5.27 -3.95
CA MET A 245 12.96 4.93 -4.82
C MET A 245 13.18 3.42 -4.87
N GLU A 246 13.34 2.77 -3.72
CA GLU A 246 13.52 1.32 -3.65
C GLU A 246 12.27 0.55 -4.11
N ALA A 247 11.07 0.99 -3.68
CA ALA A 247 9.82 0.35 -4.09
C ALA A 247 9.60 0.39 -5.61
N THR A 248 9.92 1.52 -6.26
CA THR A 248 9.74 1.67 -7.71
C THR A 248 10.89 1.07 -8.53
N SER A 249 12.09 0.93 -7.97
CA SER A 249 13.15 0.09 -8.56
C SER A 249 12.74 -1.38 -8.58
N VAL A 250 12.16 -1.92 -7.49
CA VAL A 250 11.62 -3.29 -7.48
C VAL A 250 10.41 -3.44 -8.41
N TRP A 251 9.61 -2.39 -8.60
CA TRP A 251 8.56 -2.38 -9.62
C TRP A 251 9.16 -2.49 -11.03
N MET A 252 10.20 -1.71 -11.32
CA MET A 252 10.88 -1.75 -12.63
C MET A 252 11.45 -3.14 -12.94
N GLU A 253 11.96 -3.86 -11.94
CA GLU A 253 12.41 -5.25 -12.11
C GLU A 253 11.33 -6.14 -12.75
N ASP A 254 10.12 -6.10 -12.21
CA ASP A 254 8.99 -6.93 -12.67
C ASP A 254 8.36 -6.40 -13.97
N GLU A 255 8.45 -5.09 -14.22
CA GLU A 255 8.00 -4.50 -15.48
C GLU A 255 8.85 -4.92 -16.67
N VAL A 256 10.17 -5.01 -16.49
CA VAL A 256 11.10 -5.43 -17.54
C VAL A 256 11.19 -6.96 -17.61
N TYR A 257 11.19 -7.64 -16.46
CA TYR A 257 11.44 -9.09 -16.35
C TYR A 257 10.39 -9.81 -15.48
N PRO A 258 9.11 -9.86 -15.92
CA PRO A 258 8.01 -10.43 -15.14
C PRO A 258 8.14 -11.94 -14.87
N GLU A 259 9.04 -12.64 -15.58
CA GLU A 259 9.37 -14.04 -15.35
C GLU A 259 10.23 -14.27 -14.10
N VAL A 260 10.97 -13.25 -13.63
CA VAL A 260 11.93 -13.42 -12.52
C VAL A 260 11.24 -13.39 -11.16
N LYS A 261 10.25 -12.49 -10.99
CA LYS A 261 9.44 -12.33 -9.77
C LYS A 261 10.26 -12.24 -8.48
N ASP A 262 11.41 -11.58 -8.52
CA ASP A 262 12.30 -11.47 -7.35
C ASP A 262 11.64 -10.75 -6.17
N TYR A 263 10.67 -9.87 -6.45
CA TYR A 263 9.91 -9.12 -5.44
C TYR A 263 9.19 -10.01 -4.40
N LEU A 264 8.94 -11.29 -4.71
CA LEU A 264 8.39 -12.28 -3.78
C LEU A 264 9.29 -12.50 -2.55
N ASN A 265 10.61 -12.25 -2.68
CA ASN A 265 11.55 -12.26 -1.56
C ASN A 265 11.25 -11.17 -0.51
N TYR A 266 10.48 -10.12 -0.85
CA TYR A 266 10.18 -8.97 0.02
C TYR A 266 8.73 -8.93 0.48
N ILE A 267 7.79 -9.40 -0.34
CA ILE A 267 6.37 -9.46 0.02
C ILE A 267 5.95 -10.76 0.71
N GLY A 268 6.71 -11.84 0.48
CA GLY A 268 6.43 -13.18 0.99
C GLY A 268 5.77 -14.09 -0.05
N LEU A 269 5.64 -15.37 0.30
CA LEU A 269 5.07 -16.41 -0.58
C LEU A 269 3.75 -16.92 -0.06
N ARG A 270 2.89 -17.34 -0.98
CA ARG A 270 1.65 -18.02 -0.67
C ARG A 270 1.87 -19.26 0.20
N TYR A 271 0.99 -19.40 1.17
CA TYR A 271 0.85 -20.56 2.05
C TYR A 271 -0.64 -20.84 2.27
N ASP A 272 -0.95 -22.08 2.63
CA ASP A 272 -2.29 -22.44 3.04
C ASP A 272 -2.44 -22.24 4.56
N ASP A 273 -3.28 -21.28 4.95
CA ASP A 273 -3.65 -21.03 6.34
C ASP A 273 -4.69 -22.07 6.80
N ALA A 274 -4.20 -23.19 7.32
CA ALA A 274 -4.98 -24.39 7.57
C ALA A 274 -5.95 -24.24 8.74
N ASN A 275 -5.63 -23.35 9.69
CA ASN A 275 -6.49 -23.05 10.85
C ASN A 275 -7.30 -21.75 10.66
N ASP A 276 -7.13 -21.08 9.52
CA ASP A 276 -7.80 -19.84 9.11
C ASP A 276 -7.60 -18.72 10.15
N ASN A 277 -6.45 -18.67 10.83
CA ASN A 277 -6.18 -17.66 11.86
C ASN A 277 -5.63 -16.34 11.27
N GLY A 278 -5.36 -16.31 9.97
CA GLY A 278 -4.84 -15.16 9.25
C GLY A 278 -3.33 -15.01 9.34
N LYS A 279 -2.59 -16.02 9.77
CA LYS A 279 -1.14 -15.98 10.00
C LYS A 279 -0.52 -17.30 9.56
N TRP A 280 0.77 -17.26 9.26
CA TRP A 280 1.52 -18.48 9.01
C TRP A 280 1.91 -19.16 10.31
N ASP A 281 1.68 -20.47 10.36
CA ASP A 281 2.05 -21.32 11.48
C ASP A 281 3.09 -22.39 11.12
N ILE A 282 3.88 -22.79 12.12
CA ILE A 282 4.84 -23.88 11.96
C ILE A 282 4.10 -25.16 11.57
N GLY A 283 4.42 -25.67 10.37
CA GLY A 283 3.81 -26.88 9.81
C GLY A 283 2.95 -26.63 8.57
N GLU A 284 2.64 -25.37 8.26
CA GLU A 284 1.93 -25.01 7.03
C GLU A 284 2.85 -25.08 5.81
N THR A 285 2.34 -25.66 4.73
CA THR A 285 3.07 -25.88 3.49
C THR A 285 3.06 -24.64 2.61
N TYR A 286 4.23 -24.27 2.10
CA TYR A 286 4.34 -23.27 1.05
C TYR A 286 3.75 -23.80 -0.25
N TYR A 287 3.16 -22.90 -1.03
CA TYR A 287 2.81 -23.22 -2.40
C TYR A 287 4.11 -23.30 -3.23
N ASN A 288 4.35 -24.46 -3.84
CA ASN A 288 5.42 -24.57 -4.84
C ASN A 288 4.98 -23.81 -6.10
N ILE A 289 5.77 -22.82 -6.50
CA ILE A 289 5.54 -22.11 -7.75
C ILE A 289 6.22 -22.91 -8.85
N ASP A 290 5.44 -23.54 -9.73
CA ASP A 290 5.93 -24.34 -10.87
C ASP A 290 6.95 -25.44 -10.50
N GLY A 291 6.82 -26.01 -9.30
CA GLY A 291 7.73 -27.04 -8.78
C GLY A 291 9.00 -26.52 -8.10
N SER A 292 9.21 -25.20 -8.11
CA SER A 292 10.29 -24.52 -7.40
C SER A 292 9.81 -24.01 -6.03
N ILE A 293 10.63 -24.24 -5.01
CA ILE A 293 10.50 -23.56 -3.71
C ILE A 293 11.23 -22.22 -3.86
N ALA A 294 10.47 -21.12 -3.95
CA ALA A 294 11.07 -19.80 -3.81
C ALA A 294 11.46 -19.57 -2.33
N GLY A 295 12.58 -18.87 -2.09
CA GLY A 295 13.00 -18.43 -0.75
C GLY A 295 13.82 -19.43 0.10
N ALA A 296 14.58 -18.87 1.05
CA ALA A 296 15.43 -19.60 1.99
C ALA A 296 14.63 -20.54 2.93
N ILE A 297 15.34 -21.48 3.56
CA ILE A 297 14.84 -22.60 4.40
C ILE A 297 14.13 -22.13 5.71
N GLY A 298 13.69 -20.87 5.79
CA GLY A 298 12.86 -20.31 6.87
C GLY A 298 12.28 -18.93 6.51
N ARG A 299 11.04 -18.66 6.96
CA ARG A 299 10.35 -17.38 6.69
C ARG A 299 10.66 -16.34 7.75
N SER A 300 11.45 -15.34 7.38
CA SER A 300 11.44 -14.05 8.07
C SER A 300 10.15 -13.31 7.72
N LYS A 301 9.54 -12.59 8.67
CA LYS A 301 8.32 -11.80 8.42
C LYS A 301 8.57 -10.78 7.31
N LYS A 302 7.72 -10.79 6.27
CA LYS A 302 7.78 -9.94 5.07
C LYS A 302 6.70 -8.85 5.09
N TRP A 303 6.52 -8.14 4.00
CA TRP A 303 5.57 -7.01 3.91
C TRP A 303 4.14 -7.41 4.30
N PHE A 304 3.60 -8.51 3.76
CA PHE A 304 2.27 -9.01 4.11
C PHE A 304 2.14 -9.50 5.56
N ASP A 305 3.27 -9.73 6.24
CA ASP A 305 3.30 -10.08 7.67
C ASP A 305 3.30 -8.87 8.60
N LYS A 306 3.33 -7.66 8.03
CA LYS A 306 3.53 -6.41 8.76
C LYS A 306 2.62 -5.27 8.26
N PRO A 307 1.29 -5.48 8.10
CA PRO A 307 0.38 -4.42 7.69
C PRO A 307 0.32 -3.23 8.67
N GLU A 308 0.74 -3.43 9.92
CA GLU A 308 0.79 -2.41 10.97
C GLU A 308 1.91 -1.38 10.78
N ILE A 309 2.88 -1.66 9.90
CA ILE A 309 3.98 -0.77 9.57
C ILE A 309 3.53 0.23 8.50
N PRO A 310 3.84 1.54 8.65
CA PRO A 310 3.54 2.54 7.63
C PRO A 310 4.11 2.18 6.26
N LEU A 311 3.31 2.40 5.22
CA LEU A 311 3.66 2.11 3.82
C LEU A 311 5.01 2.73 3.39
N ASP A 312 5.31 3.92 3.89
CA ASP A 312 6.50 4.73 3.60
C ASP A 312 7.68 4.45 4.53
N THR A 313 7.62 3.38 5.35
CA THR A 313 8.72 3.00 6.23
C THR A 313 9.96 2.65 5.43
N TYR A 314 11.05 3.37 5.70
CA TYR A 314 12.37 3.15 5.13
C TYR A 314 13.33 2.62 6.19
N ASN A 315 13.72 1.35 6.12
CA ASN A 315 14.57 0.72 7.14
C ASN A 315 15.61 -0.29 6.60
N GLY A 316 15.89 -0.26 5.31
CA GLY A 316 16.82 -1.18 4.65
C GLY A 316 16.17 -2.53 4.33
N SER A 317 14.85 -2.68 4.41
CA SER A 317 14.17 -3.95 4.18
C SER A 317 12.70 -3.84 3.82
N TYR A 318 11.92 -3.01 4.51
CA TYR A 318 10.46 -2.95 4.33
C TYR A 318 10.07 -2.31 2.99
N GLU A 319 10.81 -1.28 2.58
CA GLU A 319 10.58 -0.48 1.38
C GLU A 319 10.55 -1.30 0.08
N TYR A 320 11.39 -2.34 -0.04
CA TYR A 320 11.37 -3.24 -1.19
C TYR A 320 10.04 -3.99 -1.33
N GLY A 321 9.37 -4.28 -0.20
CA GLY A 321 8.04 -4.89 -0.18
C GLY A 321 6.92 -3.91 -0.50
N SER A 322 7.15 -2.60 -0.28
CA SER A 322 6.21 -1.55 -0.67
C SER A 322 6.05 -1.40 -2.18
N VAL A 323 6.79 -2.17 -2.99
CA VAL A 323 6.53 -2.38 -4.43
C VAL A 323 5.07 -2.72 -4.73
N ILE A 324 4.38 -3.41 -3.80
CA ILE A 324 2.97 -3.77 -3.96
C ILE A 324 2.08 -2.54 -4.16
N TRP A 325 2.46 -1.38 -3.59
CA TRP A 325 1.77 -0.11 -3.80
C TRP A 325 2.05 0.46 -5.20
N ALA A 326 3.29 0.43 -5.67
CA ALA A 326 3.64 0.83 -7.04
C ALA A 326 2.93 -0.05 -8.09
N LYS A 327 2.87 -1.37 -7.86
CA LYS A 327 2.08 -2.30 -8.67
C LYS A 327 0.60 -1.95 -8.64
N TYR A 328 0.02 -1.75 -7.46
CA TYR A 328 -1.38 -1.35 -7.33
C TYR A 328 -1.70 -0.09 -8.16
N LEU A 329 -0.90 0.97 -8.00
CA LEU A 329 -1.10 2.23 -8.73
C LEU A 329 -0.95 2.07 -10.24
N SER A 330 0.10 1.38 -10.70
CA SER A 330 0.36 1.20 -12.14
C SER A 330 -0.67 0.30 -12.82
N GLU A 331 -1.18 -0.71 -12.13
CA GLU A 331 -2.20 -1.63 -12.64
C GLU A 331 -3.59 -1.00 -12.67
N THR A 332 -3.91 -0.10 -11.72
CA THR A 332 -5.23 0.55 -11.63
C THR A 332 -5.33 1.84 -12.44
N HIS A 333 -4.24 2.61 -12.54
CA HIS A 333 -4.23 3.94 -13.16
C HIS A 333 -3.31 4.03 -14.40
N GLY A 334 -2.63 2.94 -14.74
CA GLY A 334 -1.70 2.85 -15.85
C GLY A 334 -0.27 3.17 -15.45
N LYS A 335 0.69 2.50 -16.09
CA LYS A 335 2.13 2.54 -15.76
C LYS A 335 2.75 3.95 -15.76
N VAL A 336 2.20 4.87 -16.54
CA VAL A 336 2.70 6.26 -16.64
C VAL A 336 2.53 7.05 -15.34
N ILE A 337 1.67 6.61 -14.42
CA ILE A 337 1.48 7.26 -13.11
C ILE A 337 2.79 7.31 -12.31
N ILE A 338 3.62 6.26 -12.39
CA ILE A 338 4.89 6.20 -11.66
C ILE A 338 5.83 7.31 -12.14
N LYS A 339 5.91 7.53 -13.45
CA LYS A 339 6.69 8.63 -14.02
C LYS A 339 6.11 10.00 -13.65
N ALA A 340 4.78 10.15 -13.63
CA ALA A 340 4.13 11.41 -13.27
C ALA A 340 4.44 11.79 -11.81
N ILE A 341 4.41 10.81 -10.89
CA ILE A 341 4.84 10.98 -9.50
C ILE A 341 6.29 11.44 -9.44
N TRP A 342 7.21 10.76 -10.14
CA TRP A 342 8.62 11.16 -10.17
C TRP A 342 8.85 12.57 -10.75
N SER A 343 8.04 12.97 -11.75
CA SER A 343 8.10 14.32 -12.31
C SER A 343 7.77 15.38 -11.25
N LYS A 344 6.75 15.13 -10.41
CA LYS A 344 6.39 16.02 -9.29
C LYS A 344 7.46 16.03 -8.19
N ILE A 345 8.11 14.89 -7.93
CA ILE A 345 9.27 14.84 -7.03
C ILE A 345 10.39 15.73 -7.57
N GLY A 346 10.63 15.73 -8.89
CA GLY A 346 11.56 16.63 -9.56
C GLY A 346 11.20 18.12 -9.43
N ASP A 347 9.91 18.43 -9.25
CA ASP A 347 9.42 19.79 -8.97
C ASP A 347 9.53 20.18 -7.47
N GLY A 348 10.08 19.29 -6.63
CA GLY A 348 10.41 19.54 -5.23
C GLY A 348 9.45 18.92 -4.20
N ALA A 349 8.49 18.09 -4.63
CA ALA A 349 7.61 17.36 -3.72
C ALA A 349 8.34 16.16 -3.08
N THR A 350 7.95 15.82 -1.85
CA THR A 350 8.27 14.49 -1.28
C THR A 350 7.47 13.40 -1.98
N ALA A 351 7.87 12.13 -1.86
CA ALA A 351 7.20 11.03 -2.53
C ALA A 351 5.71 10.93 -2.15
N LEU A 352 5.35 11.09 -0.88
CA LEU A 352 3.96 11.06 -0.44
C LEU A 352 3.14 12.25 -0.96
N GLU A 353 3.72 13.45 -0.97
CA GLU A 353 3.07 14.63 -1.57
C GLU A 353 2.85 14.42 -3.07
N ALA A 354 3.86 13.95 -3.80
CA ALA A 354 3.79 13.68 -5.23
C ALA A 354 2.75 12.61 -5.57
N ILE A 355 2.65 11.54 -4.78
CA ILE A 355 1.61 10.51 -4.91
C ILE A 355 0.24 11.15 -4.68
N SER A 356 0.05 11.92 -3.61
CA SER A 356 -1.23 12.58 -3.32
C SER A 356 -1.63 13.53 -4.45
N ASP A 357 -0.72 14.38 -4.91
CA ASP A 357 -0.94 15.36 -5.96
C ASP A 357 -1.26 14.71 -7.31
N GLU A 358 -0.65 13.56 -7.63
CA GLU A 358 -0.96 12.82 -8.84
C GLU A 358 -2.34 12.17 -8.76
N LEU A 359 -2.68 11.54 -7.64
CA LEU A 359 -4.01 10.98 -7.40
C LEU A 359 -5.09 12.08 -7.50
N GLU A 360 -4.86 13.25 -6.91
CA GLU A 360 -5.77 14.39 -7.00
C GLU A 360 -5.94 14.88 -8.44
N SER A 361 -4.88 14.86 -9.25
CA SER A 361 -4.96 15.21 -10.68
C SER A 361 -5.83 14.25 -11.48
N LEU A 362 -5.96 12.99 -11.02
CA LEU A 362 -6.85 11.97 -11.57
C LEU A 362 -8.28 12.05 -10.98
N GLY A 363 -8.54 12.98 -10.07
CA GLY A 363 -9.85 13.17 -9.43
C GLY A 363 -10.16 12.16 -8.31
N ILE A 364 -9.13 11.50 -7.77
CA ILE A 364 -9.21 10.58 -6.63
C ILE A 364 -8.32 11.07 -5.48
N THR A 365 -8.49 10.52 -4.28
CA THR A 365 -7.69 10.93 -3.11
C THR A 365 -6.78 9.80 -2.64
N LEU A 366 -5.69 10.14 -1.97
CA LEU A 366 -4.84 9.16 -1.30
C LEU A 366 -5.66 8.27 -0.35
N ASP A 367 -6.58 8.86 0.41
CA ASP A 367 -7.49 8.14 1.32
C ASP A 367 -8.33 7.06 0.61
N SER A 368 -9.07 7.45 -0.43
CA SER A 368 -9.90 6.52 -1.19
C SER A 368 -9.11 5.42 -1.91
N THR A 369 -7.91 5.77 -2.39
CA THR A 369 -7.01 4.84 -3.08
C THR A 369 -6.39 3.85 -2.10
N TYR A 370 -5.91 4.35 -0.95
CA TYR A 370 -5.35 3.53 0.11
C TYR A 370 -6.40 2.56 0.69
N ASN A 371 -7.65 3.00 0.83
CA ASN A 371 -8.77 2.16 1.24
C ASN A 371 -9.00 0.99 0.26
N SER A 372 -9.05 1.29 -1.03
CA SER A 372 -9.21 0.28 -2.08
C SER A 372 -8.01 -0.67 -2.16
N PHE A 373 -6.81 -0.16 -1.89
CA PHE A 373 -5.59 -0.96 -1.81
C PHE A 373 -5.56 -1.94 -0.63
N GLN A 374 -6.00 -1.53 0.57
CA GLN A 374 -6.08 -2.48 1.70
C GLN A 374 -7.09 -3.61 1.44
N LEU A 375 -8.19 -3.30 0.75
CA LEU A 375 -9.10 -4.34 0.28
C LEU A 375 -8.45 -5.26 -0.76
N ALA A 376 -7.70 -4.70 -1.71
CA ALA A 376 -6.97 -5.49 -2.71
C ALA A 376 -5.92 -6.40 -2.06
N ASN A 377 -5.22 -5.92 -1.02
CA ASN A 377 -4.29 -6.74 -0.21
C ASN A 377 -4.98 -7.93 0.45
N TYR A 378 -6.14 -7.70 1.08
CA TYR A 378 -6.93 -8.77 1.68
C TYR A 378 -7.33 -9.84 0.66
N LYS A 379 -7.84 -9.39 -0.49
CA LYS A 379 -8.35 -10.26 -1.56
C LYS A 379 -7.24 -10.87 -2.42
N ARG A 380 -6.02 -10.32 -2.37
CA ARG A 380 -4.96 -10.52 -3.36
C ARG A 380 -5.46 -10.24 -4.78
N ASP A 381 -6.17 -9.13 -4.94
CA ASP A 381 -6.78 -8.73 -6.22
C ASP A 381 -5.73 -8.04 -7.11
N TYR A 382 -4.77 -8.85 -7.58
CA TYR A 382 -3.64 -8.45 -8.41
C TYR A 382 -3.48 -9.47 -9.55
N PRO A 383 -2.89 -9.09 -10.71
CA PRO A 383 -2.53 -10.03 -11.76
C PRO A 383 -1.73 -11.23 -11.25
N ASP A 384 -0.79 -10.98 -10.34
CA ASP A 384 0.06 -11.98 -9.69
C ASP A 384 -0.48 -12.45 -8.31
N GLY A 385 -1.71 -12.12 -7.97
CA GLY A 385 -2.30 -12.38 -6.65
C GLY A 385 -2.34 -13.86 -6.23
N SER A 386 -2.22 -14.79 -7.19
CA SER A 386 -2.09 -16.22 -6.91
C SER A 386 -0.78 -16.60 -6.20
N TYR A 387 0.26 -15.77 -6.30
CA TYR A 387 1.55 -15.96 -5.64
C TYR A 387 1.61 -15.37 -4.24
N TYR A 388 0.69 -14.45 -3.91
CA TYR A 388 0.81 -13.63 -2.72
C TYR A 388 0.34 -14.39 -1.47
N PRO A 389 0.98 -14.18 -0.31
CA PRO A 389 0.47 -14.66 0.97
C PRO A 389 -0.85 -13.98 1.33
N ILE A 390 -1.61 -14.60 2.23
CA ILE A 390 -2.67 -13.86 2.93
C ILE A 390 -2.05 -12.72 3.75
N ILE A 391 -2.73 -11.58 3.81
CA ILE A 391 -2.33 -10.46 4.68
C ILE A 391 -2.52 -10.89 6.14
N LYS A 392 -1.56 -10.57 7.00
CA LYS A 392 -1.59 -10.98 8.40
C LYS A 392 -2.80 -10.37 9.11
N HIS A 393 -3.62 -11.22 9.75
CA HIS A 393 -4.60 -10.75 10.72
C HIS A 393 -3.92 -10.53 12.07
N GLU A 394 -4.25 -9.45 12.78
CA GLU A 394 -3.79 -9.25 14.16
C GLU A 394 -4.38 -10.31 15.09
N ASP A 395 -5.67 -10.60 14.96
CA ASP A 395 -6.33 -11.69 15.69
C ASP A 395 -7.53 -12.27 14.92
N SER A 396 -7.88 -13.50 15.29
CA SER A 396 -9.05 -14.22 14.79
C SER A 396 -9.87 -14.77 15.95
N PHE A 397 -11.14 -14.34 16.07
CA PHE A 397 -12.01 -14.66 17.20
C PHE A 397 -13.12 -15.66 16.81
N THR A 398 -13.47 -16.53 17.77
CA THR A 398 -14.51 -17.58 17.62
C THR A 398 -15.48 -17.63 18.80
N PHE A 399 -15.38 -16.67 19.73
CA PHE A 399 -16.27 -16.55 20.89
C PHE A 399 -16.55 -15.07 21.14
N TYR A 400 -17.71 -14.75 21.72
CA TYR A 400 -18.17 -13.36 21.89
C TYR A 400 -18.91 -13.17 23.22
N PRO A 401 -18.89 -11.98 23.82
CA PRO A 401 -18.32 -10.73 23.29
C PRO A 401 -16.79 -10.66 23.33
N GLN A 402 -16.24 -9.85 22.44
CA GLN A 402 -14.85 -9.40 22.35
C GLN A 402 -14.80 -7.87 22.39
N SER A 403 -13.72 -7.35 22.94
CA SER A 403 -13.31 -5.95 22.84
C SER A 403 -11.85 -5.92 22.41
N THR A 404 -11.55 -5.19 21.33
CA THR A 404 -10.19 -4.97 20.84
C THR A 404 -9.95 -3.48 20.70
N SER A 405 -8.77 -3.02 21.11
CA SER A 405 -8.37 -1.62 20.98
C SER A 405 -6.87 -1.53 20.76
N GLY A 406 -6.43 -0.41 20.22
CA GLY A 406 -5.02 -0.18 19.94
C GLY A 406 -4.79 1.12 19.21
N LEU A 407 -3.64 1.19 18.55
CA LEU A 407 -3.16 2.37 17.86
C LEU A 407 -2.72 1.98 16.44
N ILE A 408 -3.13 2.76 15.44
CA ILE A 408 -2.77 2.55 14.04
C ILE A 408 -1.94 3.75 13.57
N LYS A 409 -0.75 3.44 13.05
CA LYS A 409 0.18 4.44 12.52
C LYS A 409 -0.34 4.97 11.19
N HIS A 410 0.15 6.12 10.77
CA HIS A 410 -0.22 6.69 9.47
C HIS A 410 0.09 5.67 8.35
N LEU A 411 -0.73 5.68 7.28
CA LEU A 411 -0.64 4.75 6.16
C LEU A 411 -0.34 3.30 6.56
N SER A 412 -1.01 2.81 7.60
CA SER A 412 -0.95 1.41 8.03
C SER A 412 -2.35 0.85 8.34
N SER A 413 -2.43 -0.47 8.54
CA SER A 413 -3.69 -1.17 8.74
C SER A 413 -3.58 -2.37 9.67
N ASN A 414 -4.69 -2.71 10.32
CA ASN A 414 -4.85 -3.93 11.11
C ASN A 414 -6.07 -4.71 10.59
N TYR A 415 -5.95 -6.03 10.58
CA TYR A 415 -6.98 -6.94 10.09
C TYR A 415 -7.45 -7.83 11.25
N TYR A 416 -8.75 -7.87 11.52
CA TYR A 416 -9.33 -8.73 12.55
C TYR A 416 -10.40 -9.62 11.94
N ALA A 417 -10.34 -10.93 12.20
CA ALA A 417 -11.39 -11.84 11.77
C ALA A 417 -12.30 -12.23 12.93
N PHE A 418 -13.61 -12.17 12.70
CA PHE A 418 -14.63 -12.63 13.61
C PHE A 418 -15.41 -13.75 12.93
N LYS A 419 -15.27 -14.98 13.42
CA LYS A 419 -15.93 -16.18 12.88
C LYS A 419 -17.18 -16.51 13.66
N ALA A 420 -18.22 -16.95 12.96
CA ALA A 420 -19.44 -17.44 13.58
C ALA A 420 -19.17 -18.64 14.49
N ASP A 421 -19.87 -18.69 15.60
CA ASP A 421 -19.94 -19.85 16.47
C ASP A 421 -21.35 -20.47 16.44
N SER A 422 -21.53 -21.58 17.16
CA SER A 422 -22.80 -22.31 17.16
C SER A 422 -23.98 -21.53 17.74
N THR A 423 -23.76 -20.38 18.39
CA THR A 423 -24.82 -19.59 19.01
C THR A 423 -24.99 -18.19 18.40
N THR A 424 -24.08 -17.75 17.53
CA THR A 424 -24.27 -16.54 16.73
C THR A 424 -25.38 -16.73 15.68
N SER A 425 -26.31 -15.79 15.63
CA SER A 425 -27.35 -15.69 14.58
C SER A 425 -27.39 -14.31 13.93
N ASN A 426 -27.09 -13.29 14.73
CA ASN A 426 -26.76 -11.92 14.31
C ASN A 426 -25.52 -11.47 15.10
N PHE A 427 -24.75 -10.56 14.51
CA PHE A 427 -23.50 -10.07 15.07
C PHE A 427 -23.40 -8.56 14.92
N ALA A 428 -23.05 -7.86 15.99
CA ALA A 428 -22.86 -6.42 15.99
C ALA A 428 -21.40 -6.08 16.23
N LEU A 429 -20.87 -5.14 15.44
CA LEU A 429 -19.58 -4.49 15.61
C LEU A 429 -19.82 -3.03 15.98
N THR A 430 -19.36 -2.59 17.14
CA THR A 430 -19.44 -1.20 17.59
C THR A 430 -18.04 -0.59 17.59
N PHE A 431 -17.87 0.49 16.83
CA PHE A 431 -16.65 1.27 16.70
C PHE A 431 -16.78 2.51 17.60
N ASN A 432 -15.86 2.68 18.56
CA ASN A 432 -15.96 3.73 19.57
C ASN A 432 -14.82 4.74 19.44
N GLU A 433 -15.15 6.02 19.44
CA GLU A 433 -14.24 7.17 19.40
C GLU A 433 -13.29 7.14 18.19
N MET A 434 -13.80 6.70 17.04
CA MET A 434 -13.04 6.55 15.78
C MET A 434 -13.41 7.61 14.72
N ASP A 435 -14.11 8.67 15.10
CA ASP A 435 -14.63 9.73 14.23
C ASP A 435 -13.63 10.87 13.95
N SER A 436 -12.32 10.59 14.00
CA SER A 436 -11.26 11.58 13.78
C SER A 436 -11.18 12.09 12.34
N GLY A 437 -11.75 11.34 11.38
CA GLY A 437 -11.63 11.58 9.95
C GLY A 437 -10.36 11.02 9.31
N ASN A 438 -9.43 10.47 10.10
CA ASN A 438 -8.21 9.83 9.62
C ASN A 438 -8.34 8.30 9.51
N LEU A 439 -9.37 7.73 10.13
CA LEU A 439 -9.62 6.29 10.14
C LEU A 439 -10.67 5.91 9.11
N ALA A 440 -10.42 4.81 8.41
CA ALA A 440 -11.40 4.15 7.57
C ALA A 440 -11.58 2.69 8.02
N ILE A 441 -12.81 2.19 7.87
CA ILE A 441 -13.16 0.79 8.16
C ILE A 441 -13.82 0.18 6.94
N LYS A 442 -13.33 -1.00 6.58
CA LYS A 442 -13.99 -1.86 5.61
C LYS A 442 -14.29 -3.23 6.21
N LEU A 443 -15.51 -3.70 5.99
CA LEU A 443 -15.96 -5.04 6.37
C LEU A 443 -15.96 -5.94 5.14
N VAL A 444 -15.36 -7.11 5.26
CA VAL A 444 -15.45 -8.18 4.26
C VAL A 444 -16.21 -9.35 4.86
N LEU A 445 -17.45 -9.55 4.41
CA LEU A 445 -18.39 -10.55 4.93
C LEU A 445 -18.31 -11.83 4.10
N ILE A 446 -17.67 -12.87 4.63
CA ILE A 446 -17.44 -14.15 3.97
C ILE A 446 -18.69 -15.04 4.07
N LYS A 447 -19.12 -15.57 2.93
CA LYS A 447 -20.31 -16.42 2.82
C LYS A 447 -20.00 -17.90 3.09
N VAL A 448 -20.95 -18.64 3.67
CA VAL A 448 -20.80 -20.09 3.94
C VAL A 448 -20.53 -20.89 2.65
N GLY A 449 -21.12 -20.49 1.52
CA GLY A 449 -20.96 -21.15 0.21
C GLY A 449 -19.80 -20.65 -0.64
N GLY A 450 -18.93 -19.79 -0.10
CA GLY A 450 -17.89 -19.10 -0.85
C GLY A 450 -18.32 -17.75 -1.42
N GLY A 451 -17.33 -16.91 -1.73
CA GLY A 451 -17.53 -15.49 -2.03
C GLY A 451 -17.70 -14.62 -0.78
N TYR A 452 -17.85 -13.32 -1.01
CA TYR A 452 -17.97 -12.33 0.04
C TYR A 452 -18.86 -11.16 -0.40
N ASP A 453 -19.34 -10.39 0.56
CA ASP A 453 -19.86 -9.03 0.34
C ASP A 453 -18.96 -8.03 1.06
N GLU A 454 -18.95 -6.78 0.60
CA GLU A 454 -18.13 -5.70 1.13
C GLU A 454 -19.03 -4.60 1.69
N GLN A 455 -18.65 -4.01 2.81
CA GLN A 455 -19.38 -2.91 3.42
C GLN A 455 -18.40 -1.87 3.97
N ASP A 456 -18.57 -0.61 3.56
CA ASP A 456 -17.91 0.53 4.19
C ASP A 456 -18.64 0.94 5.47
N VAL A 457 -17.89 1.33 6.50
CA VAL A 457 -18.45 1.88 7.73
C VAL A 457 -18.13 3.36 7.80
N ILE A 458 -19.17 4.18 7.87
CA ILE A 458 -19.04 5.64 7.99
C ILE A 458 -18.80 5.97 9.46
N LEU A 459 -17.61 6.48 9.78
CA LEU A 459 -17.21 6.88 11.13
C LEU A 459 -17.51 8.37 11.38
N ASP A 460 -18.79 8.73 11.35
CA ASP A 460 -19.26 10.12 11.48
C ASP A 460 -19.75 10.49 12.90
N SER A 461 -19.58 9.59 13.87
CA SER A 461 -19.93 9.83 15.26
C SER A 461 -19.07 9.02 16.24
N PRO A 462 -19.01 9.42 17.53
CA PRO A 462 -18.18 8.75 18.52
C PRO A 462 -18.56 7.29 18.82
N SER A 463 -19.70 6.80 18.34
CA SER A 463 -20.08 5.39 18.48
C SER A 463 -20.93 4.97 17.29
N VAL A 464 -20.38 4.11 16.45
CA VAL A 464 -21.02 3.60 15.24
C VAL A 464 -21.17 2.09 15.36
N THR A 465 -22.40 1.57 15.20
CA THR A 465 -22.65 0.12 15.22
C THR A 465 -23.03 -0.40 13.84
N SER A 466 -22.28 -1.37 13.34
CA SER A 466 -22.62 -2.15 12.15
C SER A 466 -23.27 -3.47 12.53
N GLN A 467 -24.50 -3.67 12.08
CA GLN A 467 -25.29 -4.88 12.32
C GLN A 467 -25.13 -5.86 11.16
N ILE A 468 -24.65 -7.06 11.46
CA ILE A 468 -24.48 -8.15 10.50
C ILE A 468 -25.58 -9.18 10.76
N THR A 469 -26.58 -9.15 9.89
CA THR A 469 -27.70 -10.10 9.92
C THR A 469 -27.34 -11.39 9.21
N ASN A 470 -28.00 -12.50 9.55
CA ASN A 470 -27.74 -13.82 8.97
C ASN A 470 -26.27 -14.26 9.12
N PHE A 471 -25.71 -14.03 10.32
CA PHE A 471 -24.35 -14.40 10.68
C PHE A 471 -24.37 -15.66 11.55
N GLY A 472 -23.77 -16.75 11.08
CA GLY A 472 -23.88 -18.05 11.75
C GLY A 472 -23.21 -19.17 10.95
N THR A 473 -22.90 -20.29 11.60
CA THR A 473 -22.22 -21.45 10.97
C THR A 473 -23.00 -22.12 9.84
N SER A 474 -24.30 -21.86 9.74
CA SER A 474 -25.17 -22.32 8.65
C SER A 474 -26.04 -21.19 8.09
N ALA A 475 -25.62 -19.94 8.29
CA ALA A 475 -26.33 -18.75 7.81
C ALA A 475 -25.77 -18.26 6.47
N THR A 476 -26.03 -17.01 6.10
CA THR A 476 -25.46 -16.44 4.86
C THR A 476 -23.96 -16.19 5.04
N TYR A 477 -23.58 -15.54 6.14
CA TYR A 477 -22.20 -15.19 6.46
C TYR A 477 -21.66 -16.03 7.62
N SER A 478 -20.44 -16.53 7.48
CA SER A 478 -19.75 -17.34 8.51
C SER A 478 -18.55 -16.64 9.13
N LYS A 479 -18.02 -15.59 8.49
CA LYS A 479 -16.89 -14.81 8.96
C LYS A 479 -17.02 -13.38 8.48
N VAL A 480 -16.67 -12.42 9.34
CA VAL A 480 -16.46 -11.03 8.92
C VAL A 480 -15.01 -10.68 9.22
N VAL A 481 -14.33 -10.08 8.24
CA VAL A 481 -13.02 -9.46 8.46
C VAL A 481 -13.22 -7.96 8.53
N VAL A 482 -12.71 -7.36 9.60
CA VAL A 482 -12.64 -5.92 9.78
C VAL A 482 -11.25 -5.46 9.40
N ILE A 483 -11.17 -4.61 8.39
CA ILE A 483 -9.96 -3.91 7.98
C ILE A 483 -10.05 -2.51 8.58
N ILE A 484 -9.17 -2.23 9.54
CA ILE A 484 -9.01 -0.92 10.15
C ILE A 484 -7.78 -0.29 9.54
N MET A 485 -7.87 0.95 9.08
CA MET A 485 -6.74 1.63 8.48
C MET A 485 -6.72 3.11 8.85
N ASN A 486 -5.51 3.64 8.99
CA ASN A 486 -5.29 5.07 9.06
C ASN A 486 -4.83 5.54 7.69
N THR A 487 -5.62 6.40 7.08
CA THR A 487 -5.43 6.87 5.70
C THR A 487 -4.74 8.23 5.63
N SER A 488 -4.43 8.82 6.79
CA SER A 488 -3.62 10.03 6.86
C SER A 488 -2.18 9.74 6.39
N SER A 489 -1.61 10.68 5.64
CA SER A 489 -0.22 10.66 5.20
C SER A 489 0.79 11.12 6.26
N SER A 490 0.32 11.65 7.40
CA SER A 490 1.22 12.27 8.40
C SER A 490 0.80 12.05 9.86
N GLN A 491 -0.49 11.83 10.12
CA GLN A 491 -0.97 11.68 11.50
C GLN A 491 -0.67 10.28 12.03
N ASN A 492 0.40 10.19 12.81
CA ASN A 492 0.76 8.97 13.50
C ASN A 492 -0.10 8.73 14.74
N GLY A 493 -0.61 7.51 14.85
CA GLY A 493 -1.11 6.95 16.10
C GLY A 493 -2.55 7.27 16.45
N GLU A 494 -3.45 6.95 15.51
CA GLU A 494 -4.90 7.01 15.72
C GLU A 494 -5.36 5.84 16.58
N ILE A 495 -6.18 6.13 17.60
CA ILE A 495 -6.71 5.12 18.50
C ILE A 495 -7.92 4.45 17.85
N PHE A 496 -8.01 3.13 17.96
CA PHE A 496 -9.23 2.39 17.61
C PHE A 496 -9.76 1.61 18.80
N SER A 497 -11.07 1.41 18.81
CA SER A 497 -11.76 0.57 19.80
C SER A 497 -12.97 -0.08 19.15
N ILE A 498 -13.02 -1.41 19.19
CA ILE A 498 -14.09 -2.22 18.61
C ILE A 498 -14.63 -3.15 19.69
N ASP A 499 -15.92 -3.04 19.94
CA ASP A 499 -16.69 -3.98 20.75
C ASP A 499 -17.55 -4.85 19.84
N THR A 500 -17.78 -6.08 20.29
CA THR A 500 -18.61 -7.04 19.59
C THR A 500 -19.72 -7.56 20.49
N SER A 501 -20.90 -7.83 19.94
CA SER A 501 -21.96 -8.49 20.69
C SER A 501 -22.78 -9.44 19.83
N LYS A 502 -23.27 -10.50 20.49
CA LYS A 502 -24.31 -11.36 19.92
C LYS A 502 -25.65 -10.71 20.22
N GLU A 503 -26.44 -10.38 19.21
CA GLU A 503 -27.82 -10.00 19.51
C GLU A 503 -28.61 -11.25 19.90
N VAL A 504 -28.95 -11.35 21.19
CA VAL A 504 -30.10 -12.15 21.64
C VAL A 504 -31.31 -11.24 21.49
N LEU A 505 -32.22 -11.57 20.57
CA LEU A 505 -33.55 -10.96 20.49
C LEU A 505 -34.28 -11.15 21.84
N SER A 506 -34.18 -10.19 22.75
CA SER A 506 -35.21 -9.90 23.75
C SER A 506 -35.00 -8.58 24.50
N SER A 507 -36.00 -7.71 24.32
CA SER A 507 -36.39 -6.50 25.06
C SER A 507 -35.81 -5.16 24.59
N PRO A 508 -36.68 -4.14 24.40
CA PRO A 508 -36.35 -2.92 23.69
C PRO A 508 -35.47 -2.03 24.58
N SER A 509 -34.19 -1.93 24.25
CA SER A 509 -33.40 -0.78 24.63
C SER A 509 -33.71 0.36 23.65
N ASN A 510 -34.01 1.53 24.20
CA ASN A 510 -34.11 2.79 23.47
C ASN A 510 -32.75 3.12 22.82
N GLY A 511 -32.47 2.54 21.66
CA GLY A 511 -31.38 2.92 20.77
C GLY A 511 -31.94 3.82 19.68
N GLY A 512 -31.81 5.13 19.86
CA GLY A 512 -32.17 6.10 18.83
C GLY A 512 -31.18 6.05 17.67
N GLY A 513 -31.70 6.12 16.44
CA GLY A 513 -30.89 6.55 15.31
C GLY A 513 -30.96 5.71 14.05
N ASP A 514 -32.13 5.28 13.55
CA ASP A 514 -32.25 5.08 12.11
C ASP A 514 -33.66 5.37 11.56
N GLY A 515 -33.70 6.07 10.43
CA GLY A 515 -34.76 5.97 9.42
C GLY A 515 -36.09 6.70 9.60
N CYS A 516 -36.54 7.34 8.51
CA CYS A 516 -37.96 7.60 8.26
C CYS A 516 -38.69 6.27 7.99
N PHE A 517 -39.02 5.49 9.03
CA PHE A 517 -39.61 4.14 8.96
C PHE A 517 -40.78 3.99 7.97
N ILE A 518 -41.76 4.91 7.97
CA ILE A 518 -42.92 4.84 7.06
C ILE A 518 -42.52 5.09 5.60
N ALA A 519 -41.59 6.03 5.37
CA ALA A 519 -41.13 6.35 4.02
C ALA A 519 -40.26 5.22 3.47
N THR A 520 -39.35 4.67 4.29
CA THR A 520 -38.57 3.48 3.94
C THR A 520 -39.47 2.28 3.65
N ALA A 521 -40.52 2.04 4.45
CA ALA A 521 -41.47 0.96 4.23
C ALA A 521 -42.27 1.13 2.92
N ALA A 522 -42.68 2.36 2.58
CA ALA A 522 -43.43 2.62 1.35
C ALA A 522 -42.54 2.59 0.10
N TYR A 523 -41.32 3.12 0.17
CA TYR A 523 -40.40 3.27 -0.99
C TYR A 523 -39.40 2.13 -1.15
N GLY A 524 -39.27 1.24 -0.16
CA GLY A 524 -38.49 0.00 -0.22
C GLY A 524 -37.00 0.15 0.10
N SER A 525 -36.48 1.37 0.22
CA SER A 525 -35.08 1.62 0.60
C SER A 525 -34.91 2.93 1.36
N PRO A 526 -34.06 2.98 2.42
CA PRO A 526 -33.65 4.23 3.06
C PRO A 526 -32.88 5.17 2.12
N MET A 527 -32.29 4.62 1.05
CA MET A 527 -31.49 5.33 0.05
C MET A 527 -32.30 5.81 -1.16
N GLU A 528 -33.61 5.56 -1.17
CA GLU A 528 -34.47 6.08 -2.24
C GLU A 528 -34.42 7.62 -2.26
N PRO A 529 -34.30 8.28 -3.43
CA PRO A 529 -34.17 9.74 -3.52
C PRO A 529 -35.25 10.52 -2.75
N HIS A 530 -36.49 10.04 -2.76
CA HIS A 530 -37.60 10.64 -2.02
C HIS A 530 -37.44 10.52 -0.50
N VAL A 531 -36.87 9.41 -0.02
CA VAL A 531 -36.60 9.18 1.40
C VAL A 531 -35.40 10.01 1.86
N LYS A 532 -34.37 10.13 1.03
CA LYS A 532 -33.19 10.99 1.28
C LYS A 532 -33.59 12.45 1.48
N VAL A 533 -34.46 12.99 0.61
CA VAL A 533 -34.98 14.36 0.75
C VAL A 533 -35.69 14.59 2.09
N LEU A 534 -36.47 13.62 2.57
CA LEU A 534 -37.16 13.73 3.86
C LEU A 534 -36.18 13.61 5.05
N ARG A 535 -35.15 12.77 4.93
CA ARG A 535 -34.07 12.64 5.93
C ARG A 535 -33.28 13.94 6.05
N ASP A 536 -32.81 14.48 4.92
CA ASP A 536 -32.06 15.73 4.89
C ASP A 536 -32.87 16.90 5.46
N PHE A 537 -34.19 16.94 5.18
CA PHE A 537 -35.08 17.94 5.75
C PHE A 537 -35.26 17.78 7.26
N ARG A 538 -35.43 16.56 7.76
CA ARG A 538 -35.48 16.26 9.20
C ARG A 538 -34.20 16.74 9.89
N ASP A 539 -33.05 16.40 9.33
CA ASP A 539 -31.76 16.62 9.98
C ASP A 539 -31.38 18.10 9.98
N ARG A 540 -31.66 18.82 8.88
CA ARG A 540 -31.32 20.24 8.75
C ARG A 540 -32.36 21.20 9.33
N PHE A 541 -33.64 20.82 9.42
CA PHE A 541 -34.71 21.73 9.87
C PHE A 541 -35.49 21.27 11.11
N LEU A 542 -35.73 19.97 11.30
CA LEU A 542 -36.53 19.49 12.45
C LEU A 542 -35.66 19.23 13.68
N LEU A 543 -34.46 18.67 13.52
CA LEU A 543 -33.57 18.36 14.65
C LEU A 543 -32.83 19.58 15.22
N THR A 544 -32.98 20.75 14.60
CA THR A 544 -32.35 22.00 15.05
C THR A 544 -33.16 22.73 16.13
N ASN A 545 -34.38 22.31 16.45
CA ASN A 545 -35.24 22.95 17.45
C ASN A 545 -36.03 21.94 18.31
N SER A 546 -36.39 22.34 19.54
CA SER A 546 -37.02 21.44 20.53
C SER A 546 -38.37 20.88 20.09
N VAL A 547 -39.17 21.66 19.35
CA VAL A 547 -40.47 21.23 18.84
C VAL A 547 -40.29 20.15 17.77
N GLY A 548 -39.35 20.34 16.84
CA GLY A 548 -39.03 19.36 15.82
C GLY A 548 -38.42 18.08 16.40
N LYS A 549 -37.55 18.17 17.42
CA LYS A 549 -37.05 17.00 18.17
C LYS A 549 -38.19 16.20 18.83
N ALA A 550 -39.17 16.87 19.43
CA ALA A 550 -40.34 16.20 20.02
C ALA A 550 -41.23 15.51 18.98
N LEU A 551 -41.45 16.15 17.83
CA LEU A 551 -42.22 15.60 16.71
C LEU A 551 -41.53 14.37 16.10
N VAL A 552 -40.21 14.45 15.89
CA VAL A 552 -39.39 13.32 15.43
C VAL A 552 -39.39 12.20 16.46
N GLY A 553 -39.32 12.51 17.76
CA GLY A 553 -39.43 11.53 18.84
C GLY A 553 -40.75 10.76 18.80
N LEU A 554 -41.89 11.46 18.71
CA LEU A 554 -43.21 10.84 18.57
C LEU A 554 -43.29 9.97 17.31
N TYR A 555 -42.75 10.45 16.19
CA TYR A 555 -42.67 9.67 14.97
C TYR A 555 -41.91 8.35 15.21
N HIS A 556 -40.71 8.38 15.80
CA HIS A 556 -39.94 7.15 16.07
C HIS A 556 -40.63 6.21 17.07
N THR A 557 -41.45 6.73 18.00
CA THR A 557 -42.20 5.89 18.94
C THR A 557 -43.36 5.13 18.28
N TYR A 558 -44.11 5.75 17.38
CA TYR A 558 -45.35 5.17 16.84
C TYR A 558 -45.21 4.61 15.42
N SER A 559 -44.23 5.06 14.65
CA SER A 559 -44.08 4.66 13.25
C SER A 559 -43.59 3.24 13.00
N PRO A 560 -42.82 2.54 13.86
CA PRO A 560 -42.31 1.20 13.54
C PRO A 560 -43.43 0.18 13.28
N SER A 561 -44.44 0.11 14.15
CA SER A 561 -45.57 -0.82 13.99
C SER A 561 -46.46 -0.49 12.79
N VAL A 562 -46.56 0.80 12.45
CA VAL A 562 -47.30 1.27 11.27
C VAL A 562 -46.52 0.97 9.98
N ALA A 563 -45.19 1.12 10.00
CA ALA A 563 -44.30 0.81 8.88
C ALA A 563 -44.32 -0.69 8.55
N ASP A 564 -44.30 -1.56 9.56
CA ASP A 564 -44.44 -3.02 9.39
C ASP A 564 -45.76 -3.43 8.72
N PHE A 565 -46.85 -2.72 9.02
CA PHE A 565 -48.14 -2.96 8.38
C PHE A 565 -48.15 -2.50 6.91
N ILE A 566 -47.56 -1.34 6.64
CA ILE A 566 -47.49 -0.75 5.29
C ILE A 566 -46.63 -1.62 4.37
N ALA A 567 -45.45 -2.05 4.82
CA ALA A 567 -44.51 -2.85 4.03
C ALA A 567 -45.08 -4.20 3.55
N ARG A 568 -46.15 -4.70 4.19
CA ARG A 568 -46.82 -5.96 3.83
C ARG A 568 -47.95 -5.80 2.80
N HIS A 569 -48.30 -4.57 2.40
CA HIS A 569 -49.46 -4.30 1.53
C HIS A 569 -49.14 -3.29 0.41
N ASP A 570 -48.94 -3.78 -0.81
CA ASP A 570 -48.59 -2.97 -1.99
C ASP A 570 -49.56 -1.81 -2.28
N THR A 571 -50.86 -2.03 -2.06
CA THR A 571 -51.89 -0.99 -2.25
C THR A 571 -51.77 0.14 -1.23
N VAL A 572 -51.34 -0.17 0.00
CA VAL A 572 -51.13 0.83 1.06
C VAL A 572 -49.82 1.58 0.81
N CYS A 573 -48.75 0.89 0.38
CA CYS A 573 -47.51 1.52 -0.08
C CYS A 573 -47.77 2.55 -1.18
N LEU A 574 -48.57 2.20 -2.20
CA LEU A 574 -48.91 3.12 -3.28
C LEU A 574 -49.60 4.39 -2.75
N LEU A 575 -50.60 4.24 -1.87
CA LEU A 575 -51.30 5.38 -1.28
C LEU A 575 -50.37 6.27 -0.43
N VAL A 576 -49.44 5.68 0.31
CA VAL A 576 -48.45 6.41 1.11
C VAL A 576 -47.44 7.15 0.23
N ARG A 577 -47.01 6.56 -0.89
CA ARG A 577 -46.16 7.26 -1.88
C ARG A 577 -46.85 8.52 -2.40
N TRP A 578 -48.11 8.39 -2.83
CA TRP A 578 -48.90 9.52 -3.34
C TRP A 578 -49.15 10.60 -2.28
N SER A 579 -49.43 10.23 -1.04
CA SER A 579 -49.66 11.19 0.04
C SER A 579 -48.38 11.92 0.48
N PHE A 580 -47.21 11.32 0.30
CA PHE A 580 -45.92 11.93 0.64
C PHE A 580 -45.33 12.81 -0.47
N LEU A 581 -45.76 12.70 -1.73
CA LEU A 581 -45.22 13.51 -2.83
C LEU A 581 -45.26 15.04 -2.57
N PRO A 582 -46.37 15.63 -2.05
CA PRO A 582 -46.38 17.05 -1.69
C PRO A 582 -45.34 17.38 -0.61
N LEU A 583 -45.19 16.50 0.38
CA LEU A 583 -44.23 16.68 1.47
C LEU A 583 -42.79 16.60 0.97
N VAL A 584 -42.48 15.61 0.12
CA VAL A 584 -41.16 15.47 -0.51
C VAL A 584 -40.82 16.70 -1.35
N GLY A 585 -41.77 17.20 -2.16
CA GLY A 585 -41.58 18.42 -2.95
C GLY A 585 -41.27 19.64 -2.07
N MET A 586 -42.03 19.84 -0.99
CA MET A 586 -41.78 20.95 -0.05
C MET A 586 -40.45 20.81 0.68
N SER A 587 -40.09 19.60 1.11
CA SER A 587 -38.80 19.31 1.75
C SER A 587 -37.63 19.57 0.80
N TRP A 588 -37.75 19.17 -0.47
CA TRP A 588 -36.74 19.44 -1.50
C TRP A 588 -36.56 20.94 -1.74
N MET A 589 -37.66 21.69 -1.84
CA MET A 589 -37.64 23.15 -2.00
C MET A 589 -37.00 23.84 -0.80
N ALA A 590 -37.31 23.42 0.42
CA ALA A 590 -36.71 23.98 1.63
C ALA A 590 -35.20 23.76 1.68
N LEU A 591 -34.73 22.60 1.22
CA LEU A 591 -33.30 22.25 1.18
C LEU A 591 -32.50 23.04 0.13
N HIS A 592 -33.10 23.34 -1.04
CA HIS A 592 -32.38 23.97 -2.15
C HIS A 592 -32.61 25.48 -2.27
N LEU A 593 -33.80 25.96 -1.92
CA LEU A 593 -34.22 27.36 -2.08
C LEU A 593 -34.37 28.08 -0.73
N GLY A 594 -34.24 27.35 0.37
CA GLY A 594 -34.34 27.86 1.74
C GLY A 594 -35.77 27.81 2.33
N PRO A 595 -35.87 27.82 3.67
CA PRO A 595 -37.15 27.64 4.37
C PRO A 595 -38.11 28.82 4.19
N TRP A 596 -37.59 30.05 4.16
CA TRP A 596 -38.40 31.26 4.04
C TRP A 596 -39.08 31.40 2.68
N PHE A 597 -38.37 31.04 1.62
CA PHE A 597 -38.93 31.01 0.27
C PHE A 597 -40.03 29.95 0.13
N THR A 598 -39.79 28.77 0.70
CA THR A 598 -40.76 27.66 0.72
C THR A 598 -42.03 28.03 1.48
N LEU A 599 -41.91 28.67 2.66
CA LEU A 599 -43.05 29.15 3.45
C LEU A 599 -43.85 30.24 2.72
N ALA A 600 -43.17 31.16 2.02
CA ALA A 600 -43.84 32.21 1.23
C ALA A 600 -44.67 31.60 0.08
N LEU A 601 -44.14 30.60 -0.62
CA LEU A 601 -44.86 29.91 -1.69
C LEU A 601 -46.04 29.09 -1.16
N MET A 602 -45.88 28.40 -0.02
CA MET A 602 -46.98 27.69 0.64
C MET A 602 -48.09 28.65 1.06
N GLY A 603 -47.74 29.81 1.62
CA GLY A 603 -48.70 30.86 1.96
C GLY A 603 -49.49 31.34 0.72
N LEU A 604 -48.79 31.57 -0.39
CA LEU A 604 -49.42 31.96 -1.67
C LEU A 604 -50.39 30.88 -2.18
N LEU A 605 -49.99 29.61 -2.16
CA LEU A 605 -50.83 28.48 -2.59
C LEU A 605 -52.07 28.31 -1.72
N ILE A 606 -51.95 28.47 -0.41
CA ILE A 606 -53.09 28.42 0.51
C ILE A 606 -54.05 29.60 0.26
N CYS A 607 -53.53 30.80 0.00
CA CYS A 607 -54.36 31.95 -0.39
C CYS A 607 -55.07 31.73 -1.73
N LEU A 608 -54.41 31.13 -2.72
CA LEU A 608 -55.01 30.81 -4.02
C LEU A 608 -56.08 29.71 -3.92
N MET A 609 -55.84 28.67 -3.12
CA MET A 609 -56.85 27.63 -2.85
C MET A 609 -58.03 28.18 -2.04
N GLY A 610 -57.77 29.04 -1.05
CA GLY A 610 -58.81 29.70 -0.26
C GLY A 610 -59.68 30.63 -1.08
N THR A 611 -59.07 31.43 -1.97
CA THR A 611 -59.83 32.31 -2.89
C THR A 611 -60.63 31.51 -3.90
N ALA A 612 -60.09 30.42 -4.45
CA ALA A 612 -60.82 29.50 -5.33
C ALA A 612 -61.99 28.79 -4.61
N ALA A 613 -61.80 28.35 -3.37
CA ALA A 613 -62.86 27.74 -2.56
C ALA A 613 -63.98 28.75 -2.24
N VAL A 614 -63.63 29.98 -1.85
CA VAL A 614 -64.60 31.06 -1.64
C VAL A 614 -65.33 31.41 -2.93
N PHE A 615 -64.66 31.46 -4.08
CA PHE A 615 -65.30 31.67 -5.38
C PHE A 615 -66.26 30.53 -5.76
N THR A 616 -65.89 29.29 -5.46
CA THR A 616 -66.69 28.09 -5.75
C THR A 616 -67.92 28.03 -4.83
N ILE A 617 -67.75 28.30 -3.53
CA ILE A 617 -68.85 28.40 -2.56
C ILE A 617 -69.79 29.55 -2.92
N ARG A 618 -69.26 30.73 -3.30
CA ARG A 618 -70.06 31.88 -3.74
C ARG A 618 -70.82 31.59 -5.03
N ARG A 619 -70.22 30.84 -5.98
CA ARG A 619 -70.87 30.40 -7.23
C ARG A 619 -71.96 29.35 -6.98
N ILE A 620 -71.80 28.50 -5.97
CA ILE A 620 -72.81 27.53 -5.53
C ILE A 620 -73.95 28.23 -4.79
N MET A 621 -73.66 29.19 -3.91
CA MET A 621 -74.69 29.97 -3.19
C MET A 621 -75.49 30.90 -4.10
N LEU A 622 -74.89 31.52 -5.12
CA LEU A 622 -75.60 32.35 -6.10
C LEU A 622 -76.52 31.54 -7.04
N ARG A 623 -76.29 30.24 -7.21
CA ARG A 623 -77.19 29.32 -7.94
C ARG A 623 -78.39 28.85 -7.13
N HIS A 624 -78.42 29.09 -5.82
CA HIS A 624 -79.53 28.75 -4.94
C HIS A 624 -80.49 29.93 -4.65
N HIS A 625 -80.18 31.13 -5.14
CA HIS A 625 -80.98 32.35 -4.96
C HIS A 625 -81.44 33.02 -6.27
N ALA A 626 -81.35 32.31 -7.40
CA ALA A 626 -81.98 32.62 -8.68
C ALA A 626 -82.90 31.45 -9.05
#